data_AF-A0A2E7MXF5-F1
#
_entry.id   AF-A0A2E7MXF5-F1
#
_cell.length_a   1.000
_cell.length_b   1.000
_cell.length_c   1.000
_cell.angle_alpha   90.00
_cell.angle_beta   90.00
_cell.angle_gamma   90.00
#
_symmetry.space_group_name_H-M   'P 1'
#
loop_
_entity.id
_entity.type
_entity.pdbx_description
1 polymer ?
#
loop_
_entity_poly.entity_id
_entity_poly.type
_entity_poly.pdbx_seq_one_letter_code
_entity_poly.pdbx_strand_id
1 'polypeptide(L)'
;MGRPLNKRFFGTPTASGNEIKVNFHDGSAVVEGHIVKQLGSKKFRVRATEDGGSYDRTLVTGKLPAALTGTEMTISVKGDDDETYGVSKIAGRKVTVKQPSATGSNALDGTSISWNFTVAGADGAVQVEEAGDDDTKAGTDDTDFTEDA
;
A
#
# COMPACT_ATOMS: atom_id res chain seq x y z
N MET A 1 11.23 -6.91 17.00
CA MET A 1 10.78 -5.77 16.16
C MET A 1 11.48 -5.88 14.82
N GLY A 2 10.75 -5.80 13.70
CA GLY A 2 11.34 -5.87 12.35
C GLY A 2 12.16 -4.62 12.02
N ARG A 3 13.11 -4.72 11.10
CA ARG A 3 13.88 -3.55 10.64
C ARG A 3 12.93 -2.52 10.01
N PRO A 4 13.03 -1.23 10.37
CA PRO A 4 12.26 -0.17 9.72
C PRO A 4 12.43 -0.20 8.20
N LEU A 5 11.43 0.32 7.50
CA LEU A 5 11.49 0.50 6.06
C LEU A 5 12.61 1.47 5.69
N ASN A 6 13.21 1.25 4.51
CA ASN A 6 14.23 2.15 4.00
C ASN A 6 13.57 3.48 3.61
N LYS A 7 14.19 4.61 4.00
CA LYS A 7 13.65 5.96 3.76
C LYS A 7 13.55 6.33 2.28
N ARG A 8 14.22 5.60 1.38
CA ARG A 8 14.10 5.79 -0.07
C ARG A 8 12.70 5.50 -0.63
N PHE A 9 11.85 4.84 0.15
CA PHE A 9 10.47 4.55 -0.23
C PHE A 9 9.48 5.57 0.35
N PHE A 10 9.99 6.68 0.89
CA PHE A 10 9.23 7.74 1.52
C PHE A 10 9.58 9.09 0.90
N GLY A 11 8.65 10.04 0.99
CA GLY A 11 8.84 11.41 0.54
C GLY A 11 7.89 11.77 -0.59
N THR A 12 8.03 12.98 -1.13
CA THR A 12 7.23 13.42 -2.28
C THR A 12 7.53 12.52 -3.48
N PRO A 13 6.52 11.89 -4.08
CA PRO A 13 6.68 11.04 -5.25
C PRO A 13 7.23 11.79 -6.47
N THR A 14 7.76 11.01 -7.41
CA THR A 14 8.21 11.47 -8.73
C THR A 14 7.78 10.44 -9.79
N ALA A 15 7.70 10.80 -11.07
CA ALA A 15 7.33 9.89 -12.18
C ALA A 15 8.18 8.60 -12.27
N SER A 16 9.37 8.57 -11.68
CA SER A 16 10.25 7.39 -11.65
C SER A 16 10.69 7.05 -10.22
N GLY A 17 9.89 7.50 -9.27
CA GLY A 17 10.09 7.33 -7.84
C GLY A 17 9.92 5.88 -7.41
N ASN A 18 10.11 5.62 -6.13
CA ASN A 18 9.86 4.31 -5.52
C ASN A 18 9.06 4.49 -4.21
N GLU A 19 8.37 5.62 -4.09
CA GLU A 19 7.53 5.93 -2.95
C GLU A 19 6.35 4.96 -2.92
N ILE A 20 6.12 4.31 -1.79
CA ILE A 20 5.05 3.32 -1.67
C ILE A 20 3.69 4.04 -1.73
N LYS A 21 2.83 3.63 -2.68
CA LYS A 21 1.44 4.06 -2.77
C LYS A 21 0.63 3.54 -1.58
N VAL A 22 -0.28 4.37 -1.09
CA VAL A 22 -1.18 4.05 0.03
C VAL A 22 -2.57 4.62 -0.22
N ASN A 23 -3.59 3.95 0.30
CA ASN A 23 -4.92 4.52 0.43
C ASN A 23 -5.16 4.87 1.89
N PHE A 24 -5.73 6.03 2.16
CA PHE A 24 -6.02 6.45 3.53
C PHE A 24 -7.23 7.38 3.59
N HIS A 25 -7.87 7.44 4.74
CA HIS A 25 -8.97 8.37 4.96
C HIS A 25 -8.41 9.75 5.34
N ASP A 26 -8.67 10.81 4.57
CA ASP A 26 -8.16 12.16 4.82
C ASP A 26 -8.94 12.90 5.93
N GLY A 27 -10.14 12.42 6.26
CA GLY A 27 -11.07 13.04 7.20
C GLY A 27 -12.45 13.25 6.58
N SER A 28 -12.51 13.28 5.24
CA SER A 28 -13.73 13.41 4.44
C SER A 28 -13.98 12.19 3.56
N ALA A 29 -12.93 11.66 2.93
CA ALA A 29 -13.00 10.54 2.01
C ALA A 29 -11.74 9.68 2.05
N VAL A 30 -11.77 8.54 1.36
CA VAL A 30 -10.58 7.75 1.07
C VAL A 30 -9.89 8.35 -0.14
N VAL A 31 -8.61 8.63 0.00
CA VAL A 31 -7.75 9.18 -1.04
C VAL A 31 -6.48 8.35 -1.18
N GLU A 32 -5.80 8.53 -2.30
CA GLU A 32 -4.48 7.96 -2.57
C GLU A 32 -3.36 8.91 -2.14
N GLY A 33 -2.15 8.38 -2.08
CA GLY A 33 -0.97 9.14 -1.78
C GLY A 33 0.21 8.27 -1.37
N HIS A 34 1.08 8.82 -0.53
CA HIS A 34 2.38 8.23 -0.23
C HIS A 34 2.76 8.34 1.25
N ILE A 35 3.73 7.52 1.66
CA ILE A 35 4.30 7.58 3.02
C ILE A 35 5.34 8.70 3.09
N VAL A 36 5.15 9.63 4.02
CA VAL A 36 6.14 10.67 4.36
C VAL A 36 7.10 10.19 5.43
N LYS A 37 6.60 9.47 6.44
CA LYS A 37 7.42 9.02 7.58
C LYS A 37 6.81 7.81 8.28
N GLN A 38 7.66 6.85 8.66
CA GLN A 38 7.27 5.80 9.59
C GLN A 38 7.35 6.31 11.04
N LEU A 39 6.23 6.27 11.76
CA LEU A 39 6.10 6.69 13.16
C LEU A 39 6.12 5.49 14.13
N GLY A 40 5.70 4.32 13.65
CA GLY A 40 5.70 3.07 14.39
C GLY A 40 5.61 1.86 13.45
N SER A 41 5.46 0.67 14.01
CA SER A 41 5.35 -0.58 13.21
C SER A 41 4.12 -0.62 12.31
N LYS A 42 3.02 0.05 12.70
CA LYS A 42 1.77 0.18 11.95
C LYS A 42 1.28 1.62 11.85
N LYS A 43 2.10 2.61 12.22
CA LYS A 43 1.72 4.03 12.22
C LYS A 43 2.62 4.80 11.27
N PHE A 44 2.01 5.55 10.37
CA PHE A 44 2.70 6.30 9.32
C PHE A 44 2.14 7.70 9.23
N ARG A 45 3.00 8.65 8.89
CA ARG A 45 2.59 9.94 8.35
C ARG A 45 2.47 9.78 6.85
N VAL A 46 1.31 10.09 6.31
CA VAL A 46 0.98 10.00 4.89
C VAL A 46 0.53 11.35 4.38
N ARG A 47 0.54 11.52 3.07
CA ARG A 47 0.11 12.73 2.37
C ARG A 47 -0.48 12.32 1.03
N ALA A 48 -1.56 12.97 0.61
CA ALA A 48 -2.02 12.85 -0.78
C ALA A 48 -0.99 13.51 -1.71
N THR A 49 -0.88 13.06 -2.96
CA THR A 49 0.10 13.63 -3.89
C THR A 49 -0.34 15.02 -4.33
N GLU A 50 -1.65 15.23 -4.53
CA GLU A 50 -2.21 16.53 -4.93
C GLU A 50 -2.54 17.48 -3.76
N ASP A 51 -2.71 16.97 -2.53
CA ASP A 51 -3.09 17.80 -1.37
C ASP A 51 -1.91 18.10 -0.41
N GLY A 52 -1.95 19.25 0.25
CA GLY A 52 -0.94 19.75 1.19
C GLY A 52 -0.92 19.04 2.55
N GLY A 53 -2.02 18.38 2.92
CA GLY A 53 -2.25 17.85 4.26
C GLY A 53 -1.43 16.61 4.60
N SER A 54 -0.69 16.66 5.71
CA SER A 54 -0.05 15.47 6.29
C SER A 54 -0.91 14.85 7.39
N TYR A 55 -1.03 13.54 7.37
CA TYR A 55 -1.96 12.79 8.21
C TYR A 55 -1.26 11.64 8.92
N ASP A 56 -1.46 11.51 10.22
CA ASP A 56 -1.00 10.33 10.97
C ASP A 56 -2.08 9.25 10.88
N ARG A 57 -1.73 8.11 10.28
CA ARG A 57 -2.64 7.01 9.96
C ARG A 57 -2.12 5.67 10.45
N THR A 58 -3.07 4.77 10.70
CA THR A 58 -2.81 3.42 11.21
C THR A 58 -3.13 2.41 10.12
N LEU A 59 -2.15 1.55 9.83
CA LEU A 59 -2.28 0.45 8.90
C LEU A 59 -3.29 -0.57 9.44
N VAL A 60 -4.37 -0.77 8.70
CA VAL A 60 -5.43 -1.75 8.99
C VAL A 60 -5.49 -2.83 7.92
N THR A 61 -6.21 -3.91 8.20
CA THR A 61 -6.35 -5.08 7.33
C THR A 61 -7.73 -5.71 7.43
N GLY A 62 -8.05 -6.62 6.52
CA GLY A 62 -9.39 -7.22 6.45
C GLY A 62 -10.44 -6.20 6.01
N LYS A 63 -10.00 -5.19 5.25
CA LYS A 63 -10.84 -4.13 4.70
C LYS A 63 -10.35 -3.79 3.31
N LEU A 64 -11.29 -3.61 2.39
CA LEU A 64 -11.03 -2.95 1.11
C LEU A 64 -10.72 -1.46 1.33
N PRO A 65 -9.87 -0.83 0.50
CA PRO A 65 -9.54 0.59 0.60
C PRO A 65 -10.78 1.51 0.66
N ALA A 66 -11.81 1.24 -0.15
CA ALA A 66 -13.05 2.01 -0.16
C ALA A 66 -13.82 2.00 1.18
N ALA A 67 -13.52 1.06 2.09
CA ALA A 67 -14.15 0.93 3.40
C ALA A 67 -13.34 1.57 4.54
N LEU A 68 -12.24 2.27 4.23
CA LEU A 68 -11.42 2.95 5.24
C LEU A 68 -12.16 4.14 5.85
N THR A 69 -11.94 4.36 7.14
CA THR A 69 -12.60 5.42 7.91
C THR A 69 -11.63 6.11 8.86
N GLY A 70 -11.92 7.36 9.22
CA GLY A 70 -11.22 8.06 10.30
C GLY A 70 -9.69 8.13 10.14
N THR A 71 -8.96 7.38 10.96
CA THR A 71 -7.48 7.38 10.97
C THR A 71 -6.87 6.14 10.32
N GLU A 72 -7.61 5.48 9.45
CA GLU A 72 -7.20 4.22 8.80
C GLU A 72 -6.44 4.46 7.49
N MET A 73 -5.55 3.53 7.17
CA MET A 73 -4.87 3.42 5.87
C MET A 73 -4.62 1.96 5.52
N THR A 74 -4.42 1.69 4.24
CA THR A 74 -3.95 0.41 3.69
C THR A 74 -2.74 0.64 2.79
N ILE A 75 -1.93 -0.41 2.66
CA ILE A 75 -1.02 -0.59 1.53
C ILE A 75 -1.58 -1.82 0.82
N SER A 76 -1.90 -1.68 -0.47
CA SER A 76 -2.36 -2.78 -1.31
C SER A 76 -1.20 -3.35 -2.11
N VAL A 77 -1.23 -4.66 -2.35
CA VAL A 77 -0.23 -5.39 -3.12
C VAL A 77 -0.92 -6.43 -4.00
N LYS A 78 -0.29 -6.78 -5.11
CA LYS A 78 -0.74 -7.88 -5.98
C LYS A 78 0.12 -9.12 -5.77
N GLY A 79 -0.52 -10.27 -5.58
CA GLY A 79 0.15 -11.56 -5.48
C GLY A 79 0.42 -12.23 -6.82
N ASP A 80 1.32 -13.22 -6.82
CA ASP A 80 1.58 -14.13 -7.95
C ASP A 80 0.34 -15.00 -8.31
N ASP A 81 -0.67 -15.04 -7.44
CA ASP A 81 -1.98 -15.68 -7.65
C ASP A 81 -3.01 -14.75 -8.33
N ASP A 82 -2.55 -13.60 -8.84
CA ASP A 82 -3.35 -12.56 -9.49
C ASP A 82 -4.40 -11.88 -8.60
N GLU A 83 -4.37 -12.10 -7.29
CA GLU A 83 -5.28 -11.47 -6.32
C GLU A 83 -4.64 -10.26 -5.61
N THR A 84 -5.47 -9.33 -5.14
CA THR A 84 -5.05 -8.17 -4.36
C THR A 84 -5.12 -8.47 -2.86
N TYR A 85 -4.14 -7.95 -2.11
CA TYR A 85 -4.06 -8.14 -0.67
C TYR A 85 -3.76 -6.83 0.05
N GLY A 86 -4.27 -6.71 1.28
CA GLY A 86 -3.84 -5.68 2.22
C GLY A 86 -2.58 -6.10 2.97
N VAL A 87 -1.72 -5.14 3.32
CA VAL A 87 -0.52 -5.41 4.13
C VAL A 87 -0.81 -5.26 5.62
N SER A 88 -0.62 -6.33 6.39
CA SER A 88 -0.77 -6.31 7.87
C SER A 88 0.48 -5.86 8.62
N LYS A 89 1.62 -5.98 7.96
CA LYS A 89 2.94 -5.64 8.49
C LYS A 89 3.92 -5.51 7.33
N ILE A 90 4.76 -4.49 7.38
CA ILE A 90 5.87 -4.30 6.43
C ILE A 90 7.16 -3.95 7.18
N ALA A 91 8.23 -4.68 6.88
CA ALA A 91 9.55 -4.46 7.48
C ALA A 91 10.65 -5.00 6.56
N GLY A 92 11.74 -4.24 6.40
CA GLY A 92 12.81 -4.61 5.47
C GLY A 92 12.26 -4.90 4.06
N ARG A 93 12.51 -6.11 3.54
CA ARG A 93 11.97 -6.61 2.25
C ARG A 93 10.95 -7.71 2.40
N LYS A 94 10.19 -7.72 3.51
CA LYS A 94 9.09 -8.65 3.74
C LYS A 94 7.81 -7.90 4.10
N VAL A 95 6.69 -8.40 3.60
CA VAL A 95 5.34 -8.04 4.01
C VAL A 95 4.63 -9.27 4.55
N THR A 96 3.70 -9.05 5.48
CA THR A 96 2.69 -10.05 5.81
C THR A 96 1.39 -9.63 5.17
N VAL A 97 0.92 -10.39 4.18
CA VAL A 97 -0.31 -10.06 3.45
C VAL A 97 -1.53 -10.57 4.18
N LYS A 98 -2.68 -9.94 3.94
CA LYS A 98 -3.96 -10.30 4.53
C LYS A 98 -5.06 -10.08 3.49
N GLN A 99 -5.98 -11.03 3.40
CA GLN A 99 -7.17 -10.87 2.56
C GLN A 99 -7.94 -9.59 2.92
N PRO A 100 -8.29 -8.73 1.95
CA PRO A 100 -9.02 -7.50 2.20
C PRO A 100 -10.53 -7.75 2.34
N SER A 101 -11.04 -8.83 1.76
CA SER A 101 -12.43 -9.29 1.81
C SER A 101 -12.48 -10.83 1.91
N ALA A 102 -13.67 -11.42 1.78
CA ALA A 102 -13.85 -12.88 1.67
C ALA A 102 -14.03 -13.35 0.22
N THR A 103 -13.91 -12.46 -0.77
CA THR A 103 -13.95 -12.75 -2.20
C THR A 103 -12.59 -13.28 -2.65
N GLY A 104 -12.55 -14.14 -3.68
CA GLY A 104 -11.32 -14.78 -4.16
C GLY A 104 -10.91 -16.04 -3.37
N SER A 105 -9.82 -16.66 -3.79
CA SER A 105 -9.23 -17.84 -3.15
C SER A 105 -8.44 -17.49 -1.88
N ASN A 106 -7.90 -16.27 -1.82
CA ASN A 106 -7.09 -15.73 -0.73
C ASN A 106 -5.93 -16.66 -0.34
N ALA A 107 -5.31 -17.31 -1.32
CA ALA A 107 -4.31 -18.36 -1.12
C ALA A 107 -3.08 -17.89 -0.31
N LEU A 108 -2.75 -16.60 -0.37
CA LEU A 108 -1.60 -16.01 0.32
C LEU A 108 -1.95 -15.42 1.70
N ASP A 109 -3.21 -15.46 2.14
CA ASP A 109 -3.66 -14.82 3.38
C ASP A 109 -2.81 -15.20 4.62
N GLY A 110 -2.28 -14.18 5.31
CA GLY A 110 -1.48 -14.36 6.52
C GLY A 110 -0.03 -14.78 6.29
N THR A 111 0.38 -15.03 5.04
CA THR A 111 1.75 -15.44 4.72
C THR A 111 2.73 -14.26 4.75
N SER A 112 4.02 -14.54 4.93
CA SER A 112 5.10 -13.54 4.91
C SER A 112 5.92 -13.67 3.62
N ILE A 113 5.73 -12.75 2.69
CA ILE A 113 6.28 -12.82 1.33
C ILE A 113 7.26 -11.66 1.10
N SER A 114 8.19 -11.85 0.17
CA SER A 114 9.04 -10.76 -0.33
C SER A 114 8.19 -9.71 -1.07
N TRP A 115 8.72 -8.50 -1.22
CA TRP A 115 8.04 -7.48 -2.04
C TRP A 115 9.03 -6.73 -2.94
N ASN A 116 8.54 -6.31 -4.10
CA ASN A 116 9.22 -5.46 -5.07
C ASN A 116 8.19 -4.60 -5.82
N PHE A 117 8.66 -3.82 -6.79
CA PHE A 117 7.81 -3.02 -7.68
C PHE A 117 7.76 -3.61 -9.11
N THR A 118 8.24 -4.85 -9.26
CA THR A 118 8.33 -5.49 -10.56
C THR A 118 6.99 -6.15 -10.87
N VAL A 119 6.45 -5.84 -12.05
CA VAL A 119 5.27 -6.54 -12.59
C VAL A 119 5.71 -7.94 -13.03
N ALA A 120 5.58 -8.92 -12.15
CA ALA A 120 5.85 -10.33 -12.42
C ALA A 120 4.84 -11.19 -11.67
N GLY A 121 4.23 -12.17 -12.35
CA GLY A 121 3.31 -13.14 -11.72
C GLY A 121 3.97 -14.47 -11.34
N ALA A 122 5.31 -14.51 -11.29
CA ALA A 122 6.06 -15.73 -11.00
C ALA A 122 7.48 -15.42 -10.50
N ASP A 123 7.62 -14.60 -9.47
CA ASP A 123 8.92 -14.28 -8.86
C ASP A 123 9.01 -14.58 -7.35
N GLY A 124 7.92 -15.05 -6.75
CA GLY A 124 7.84 -15.36 -5.32
C GLY A 124 7.82 -14.11 -4.44
N ALA A 125 7.46 -12.97 -5.00
CA ALA A 125 7.22 -11.71 -4.31
C ALA A 125 5.79 -11.21 -4.59
N VAL A 126 5.35 -10.26 -3.78
CA VAL A 126 4.18 -9.45 -4.13
C VAL A 126 4.63 -8.15 -4.76
N GLN A 127 3.87 -7.69 -5.75
CA GLN A 127 4.04 -6.38 -6.35
C GLN A 127 3.44 -5.32 -5.43
N VAL A 128 4.24 -4.34 -5.05
CA VAL A 128 3.81 -3.08 -4.44
C VAL A 128 3.74 -2.04 -5.55
N GLU A 129 2.81 -1.09 -5.42
CA GLU A 129 2.67 0.01 -6.38
C GLU A 129 3.46 1.25 -5.95
N GLU A 130 4.10 1.91 -6.91
CA GLU A 130 4.65 3.25 -6.76
C GLU A 130 3.54 4.32 -6.71
N ALA A 131 3.76 5.39 -5.95
CA ALA A 131 2.80 6.48 -5.84
C ALA A 131 2.64 7.30 -7.14
N GLY A 132 3.67 7.38 -7.98
CA GLY A 132 3.66 8.22 -9.20
C GLY A 132 3.72 9.73 -8.90
N ASP A 133 4.06 10.58 -9.87
CA ASP A 133 3.95 12.04 -9.69
C ASP A 133 2.55 12.60 -9.95
N ASP A 134 1.62 11.77 -10.39
CA ASP A 134 0.20 12.08 -10.50
C ASP A 134 -0.67 10.98 -9.86
N ASP A 135 -1.67 11.38 -9.05
CA ASP A 135 -2.66 10.44 -8.47
C ASP A 135 -3.83 10.20 -9.45
N THR A 136 -3.58 10.28 -10.76
CA THR A 136 -4.64 10.07 -11.75
C THR A 136 -4.94 8.58 -11.82
N LYS A 137 -6.17 8.16 -11.50
CA LYS A 137 -6.69 6.76 -11.55
C LYS A 137 -6.52 6.03 -12.91
N ALA A 138 -5.88 6.66 -13.90
CA ALA A 138 -5.62 6.17 -15.25
C ALA A 138 -4.23 6.58 -15.78
N GLY A 139 -3.28 6.90 -14.88
CA GLY A 139 -1.88 7.16 -15.23
C GLY A 139 -1.17 5.92 -15.78
N THR A 140 -0.08 6.11 -16.53
CA THR A 140 0.70 4.98 -17.08
C THR A 140 1.43 4.15 -16.01
N ASP A 141 1.57 4.71 -14.81
CA ASP A 141 2.18 4.15 -13.61
C ASP A 141 1.12 3.78 -12.55
N ASP A 142 -0.15 3.69 -12.93
CA ASP A 142 -1.25 3.32 -12.03
C ASP A 142 -1.91 1.99 -12.42
N THR A 143 -1.53 0.93 -11.70
CA THR A 143 -2.05 -0.43 -11.85
C THR A 143 -3.28 -0.70 -10.95
N ASP A 144 -3.60 0.23 -10.03
CA ASP A 144 -4.71 0.19 -9.06
C ASP A 144 -4.99 -1.19 -8.41
N PHE A 145 -4.42 -1.42 -7.22
CA PHE A 145 -4.64 -2.64 -6.43
C PHE A 145 -5.79 -2.52 -5.41
N THR A 146 -6.73 -1.61 -5.63
CA THR A 146 -7.84 -1.38 -4.68
C THR A 146 -9.09 -2.21 -4.98
N GLU A 147 -9.15 -2.83 -6.16
CA GLU A 147 -10.24 -3.71 -6.56
C GLU A 147 -10.30 -4.96 -5.67
N ASP A 148 -11.52 -5.44 -5.45
CA ASP A 148 -11.76 -6.70 -4.76
C ASP A 148 -11.34 -7.87 -5.68
N ALA A 149 -10.78 -8.92 -5.06
CA ALA A 149 -10.25 -10.10 -5.76
C ALA A 149 -11.32 -10.86 -6.57
#